data_AF-A0A3P7IWH1-F1
#
_entry.id   AF-A0A3P7IWH1-F1
#
_cell.length_a   1.000
_cell.length_b   1.000
_cell.length_c   1.000
_cell.angle_alpha   90.00
_cell.angle_beta   90.00
_cell.angle_gamma   90.00
#
_symmetry.space_group_name_H-M   'P 1'
#
loop_
_entity.id
_entity.type
_entity.pdbx_description
1 polymer ?
#
loop_
_entity_poly.entity_id
_entity_poly.type
_entity_poly.pdbx_seq_one_letter_code
_entity_poly.pdbx_strand_id
1 'polypeptide(L)'
;MALKKYRETEQSIEEAKQLYSPDYFKTKKFTAPEIPSWKRELLAKRFSSEAITNFEEKAWRNFLEWKKRNAPSINLLPPEPYARQWS
;
A
#
# COMPACT_ATOMS: atom_id res chain seq x y z
N MET A 1 20.28 -2.24 -11.10
CA MET A 1 19.94 -1.76 -9.74
C MET A 1 18.52 -1.21 -9.63
N ALA A 2 18.07 -0.28 -10.50
CA ALA A 2 16.71 0.28 -10.38
C ALA A 2 15.56 -0.73 -10.57
N LEU A 3 15.68 -1.65 -11.53
CA LEU A 3 14.70 -2.74 -11.71
C LEU A 3 14.58 -3.63 -10.48
N LYS A 4 15.69 -3.89 -9.79
CA LYS A 4 15.68 -4.66 -8.53
C LYS A 4 14.90 -3.90 -7.46
N LYS A 5 15.18 -2.60 -7.30
CA LYS A 5 14.47 -1.77 -6.30
C LYS A 5 12.97 -1.63 -6.61
N TYR A 6 12.60 -1.58 -7.89
CA TYR A 6 11.21 -1.57 -8.32
C TYR A 6 10.50 -2.85 -7.90
N ARG A 7 11.06 -4.02 -8.22
CA ARG A 7 10.51 -5.33 -7.83
C ARG A 7 10.42 -5.49 -6.30
N GLU A 8 11.43 -5.03 -5.56
CA GLU A 8 11.37 -5.00 -4.09
C GLU A 8 10.21 -4.14 -3.57
N THR A 9 9.89 -3.04 -4.26
CA THR A 9 8.78 -2.15 -3.91
C THR A 9 7.45 -2.85 -4.19
N GLU A 10 7.30 -3.52 -5.33
CA GLU A 10 6.12 -4.33 -5.66
C GLU A 10 5.92 -5.46 -4.64
N GLN A 11 6.98 -6.19 -4.30
CA GLN A 11 6.91 -7.27 -3.33
C GLN A 11 6.49 -6.77 -1.94
N SER A 12 7.05 -5.64 -1.49
CA SER A 12 6.67 -5.03 -0.21
C SER A 12 5.19 -4.63 -0.18
N ILE A 13 4.66 -4.17 -1.32
CA ILE A 13 3.24 -3.83 -1.47
C ILE A 13 2.37 -5.09 -1.40
N GLU A 14 2.76 -6.18 -2.07
CA GLU A 14 2.02 -7.46 -1.99
C GLU A 14 2.00 -8.01 -0.56
N GLU A 15 3.12 -7.98 0.14
CA GLU A 15 3.22 -8.37 1.55
C GLU A 15 2.29 -7.51 2.44
N ALA A 16 2.26 -6.19 2.20
CA ALA A 16 1.37 -5.29 2.91
C ALA A 16 -0.12 -5.57 2.63
N LYS A 17 -0.49 -5.96 1.39
CA LYS A 17 -1.86 -6.34 1.05
C LYS A 17 -2.31 -7.59 1.81
N GLN A 18 -1.41 -8.56 1.98
CA GLN A 18 -1.69 -9.76 2.78
C GLN A 18 -1.84 -9.41 4.27
N LEU A 19 -0.96 -8.56 4.78
CA LEU A 19 -0.97 -8.15 6.19
C LEU A 19 -2.19 -7.30 6.56
N TYR A 20 -2.50 -6.28 5.75
CA TYR A 20 -3.61 -5.35 5.96
C TYR A 20 -4.92 -5.87 5.37
N SER A 21 -5.16 -7.17 5.45
CA SER A 21 -6.42 -7.77 5.03
C SER A 21 -7.60 -7.30 5.90
N PRO A 22 -8.84 -7.30 5.39
CA PRO A 22 -10.01 -6.97 6.18
C PRO A 22 -10.11 -7.85 7.45
N ASP A 23 -9.75 -9.13 7.38
CA ASP A 23 -9.76 -10.04 8.53
C ASP A 23 -8.80 -9.64 9.64
N TYR A 24 -7.64 -9.07 9.30
CA TYR A 24 -6.74 -8.46 10.29
C TYR A 24 -7.46 -7.35 11.07
N PHE A 25 -8.19 -6.45 10.40
CA PHE A 25 -8.92 -5.37 11.06
C PHE A 25 -10.15 -5.85 11.85
N LYS A 26 -10.85 -6.88 11.36
CA LYS A 26 -11.96 -7.51 12.09
C LYS A 26 -11.50 -8.03 13.46
N THR A 27 -10.35 -8.70 13.49
CA THR A 27 -9.79 -9.36 14.68
C THR A 27 -9.00 -8.43 15.60
N LYS A 28 -8.37 -7.37 15.07
CA LYS A 28 -7.57 -6.42 15.86
C LYS A 28 -8.32 -5.19 16.34
N LYS A 29 -9.24 -4.64 15.53
CA LYS A 29 -9.84 -3.30 15.79
C LYS A 29 -11.33 -3.33 16.08
N PHE A 30 -12.06 -4.29 15.51
CA PHE A 30 -13.53 -4.29 15.58
C PHE A 30 -14.10 -5.45 16.36
N THR A 31 -13.43 -5.92 17.42
CA THR A 31 -13.88 -7.05 18.24
C THR A 31 -14.99 -6.72 19.23
N ALA A 32 -15.32 -5.44 19.42
CA ALA A 32 -16.33 -5.01 20.37
C ALA A 32 -17.70 -5.67 20.08
N PRO A 33 -18.37 -6.22 21.12
CA PRO A 33 -19.64 -6.94 20.98
C PRO A 33 -20.81 -6.03 20.56
N GLU A 34 -20.69 -4.72 20.77
CA GLU A 34 -21.72 -3.72 20.42
C GLU A 34 -21.74 -3.35 18.93
N ILE A 35 -20.77 -3.80 18.14
CA ILE A 35 -20.70 -3.51 16.70
C ILE A 35 -21.42 -4.63 15.94
N PRO A 36 -22.52 -4.33 15.21
CA PRO A 36 -23.18 -5.31 14.37
C PRO A 36 -22.22 -5.91 13.33
N SER A 37 -22.42 -7.19 12.99
CA SER A 37 -21.56 -7.92 12.05
C SER A 37 -21.40 -7.18 10.72
N TRP A 38 -22.49 -6.70 10.12
CA TRP A 38 -22.46 -5.94 8.86
C TRP A 38 -21.59 -4.67 8.96
N LYS A 39 -21.63 -3.96 10.10
CA LYS A 39 -20.86 -2.74 10.33
C LYS A 39 -19.38 -3.06 10.53
N ARG A 40 -19.07 -4.17 11.22
CA ARG A 40 -17.71 -4.69 11.38
C ARG A 40 -17.07 -5.01 10.04
N GLU A 41 -17.80 -5.65 9.12
CA GLU A 41 -17.30 -5.95 7.78
C GLU A 41 -17.05 -4.70 6.94
N LEU A 42 -17.99 -3.74 6.98
CA LEU A 42 -17.87 -2.50 6.23
C LEU A 42 -16.69 -1.66 6.71
N LEU A 43 -16.51 -1.54 8.03
CA LEU A 43 -15.37 -0.83 8.61
C LEU A 43 -14.05 -1.54 8.31
N ALA A 44 -14.00 -2.87 8.45
CA ALA A 44 -12.80 -3.64 8.14
C ALA A 44 -12.35 -3.49 6.68
N LYS A 45 -13.28 -3.54 5.73
CA LYS A 45 -13.00 -3.32 4.30
C LYS A 45 -12.49 -1.90 4.05
N ARG A 46 -13.12 -0.89 4.67
CA ARG A 46 -12.69 0.51 4.53
C ARG A 46 -11.28 0.74 5.06
N PHE A 47 -11.00 0.28 6.29
CA PHE A 47 -9.69 0.43 6.92
C PHE A 47 -8.59 -0.36 6.20
N SER A 48 -8.91 -1.55 5.72
CA SER A 48 -8.00 -2.35 4.88
C SER A 48 -7.64 -1.59 3.61
N SER A 49 -8.63 -1.10 2.87
CA SER A 49 -8.41 -0.32 1.65
C SER A 49 -7.56 0.93 1.92
N GLU A 50 -7.91 1.70 2.94
CA GLU A 50 -7.18 2.93 3.30
C GLU A 50 -5.72 2.65 3.74
N ALA A 51 -5.50 1.58 4.52
CA ALA A 51 -4.15 1.17 4.93
C ALA A 51 -3.29 0.72 3.74
N ILE A 52 -3.87 -0.05 2.81
CA ILE A 52 -3.18 -0.50 1.60
C ILE A 52 -2.85 0.70 0.70
N THR A 53 -3.81 1.57 0.43
CA THR A 53 -3.58 2.76 -0.41
C THR A 53 -2.48 3.66 0.17
N ASN A 54 -2.54 3.96 1.47
CA ASN A 54 -1.50 4.76 2.13
C ASN A 54 -0.11 4.09 2.07
N PHE A 55 -0.07 2.76 2.17
CA PHE A 55 1.17 2.00 2.05
C PHE A 55 1.71 2.05 0.62
N GLU A 56 0.87 1.83 -0.39
CA GLU A 56 1.24 1.89 -1.81
C GLU A 56 1.76 3.27 -2.18
N GLU A 57 1.07 4.35 -1.81
CA GLU A 57 1.51 5.72 -2.06
C GLU A 57 2.90 5.98 -1.45
N LYS A 58 3.11 5.58 -0.19
CA LYS A 58 4.38 5.76 0.51
C LYS A 58 5.51 4.92 -0.12
N ALA A 59 5.22 3.68 -0.49
CA ALA A 59 6.18 2.78 -1.11
C ALA A 59 6.66 3.33 -2.46
N TRP A 60 5.74 3.77 -3.32
CA TRP A 60 6.07 4.36 -4.62
C TRP A 60 6.77 5.71 -4.49
N ARG A 61 6.39 6.54 -3.52
CA ARG A 61 7.12 7.78 -3.21
C ARG A 61 8.57 7.50 -2.81
N ASN A 62 8.79 6.54 -1.92
CA ASN A 62 10.14 6.14 -1.50
C ASN A 62 10.97 5.62 -2.69
N PHE A 63 10.35 4.84 -3.58
CA PHE A 63 10.99 4.39 -4.81
C PHE A 63 11.40 5.57 -5.70
N LEU A 64 10.52 6.55 -5.91
CA LEU A 64 10.81 7.74 -6.72
C LEU A 64 11.94 8.58 -6.12
N GLU A 65 11.95 8.81 -4.81
CA GLU A 65 13.04 9.52 -4.12
C GLU A 65 14.37 8.78 -4.25
N TRP A 66 14.35 7.45 -4.08
CA TRP A 66 15.53 6.61 -4.29
C TRP A 66 16.01 6.70 -5.74
N LYS A 67 15.11 6.61 -6.72
CA LYS A 67 15.41 6.68 -8.15
C LYS A 67 16.06 8.01 -8.52
N LYS A 68 15.51 9.14 -8.05
CA LYS A 68 16.06 10.48 -8.30
C LYS A 68 17.54 10.57 -7.87
N ARG A 69 17.93 9.89 -6.79
CA ARG A 69 19.30 9.91 -6.26
C ARG A 69 20.24 8.87 -6.89
N ASN A 70 19.73 7.68 -7.23
CA ASN A 70 20.56 6.53 -7.61
C ASN A 70 20.49 6.16 -9.10
N ALA A 71 19.43 6.58 -9.80
CA ALA A 71 19.17 6.22 -11.18
C ALA A 71 18.27 7.25 -11.92
N PRO A 72 18.68 8.53 -11.99
CA PRO A 72 17.84 9.60 -12.55
C PRO A 72 17.56 9.45 -14.04
N SER A 73 18.46 8.82 -14.80
CA SER A 73 18.35 8.62 -16.25
C SER A 73 17.46 7.43 -16.66
N ILE A 74 17.03 6.59 -15.73
CA ILE A 74 16.22 5.40 -16.05
C ILE A 74 14.75 5.79 -16.17
N ASN A 75 14.11 5.46 -17.29
CA ASN A 75 12.68 5.70 -17.47
C ASN A 75 11.82 4.57 -16.87
N LEU A 76 11.83 4.46 -15.53
CA LEU A 76 11.01 3.53 -14.77
C LEU A 76 10.10 4.31 -13.83
N LEU A 77 8.78 4.15 -13.96
CA LEU A 77 7.77 4.90 -13.22
C LEU A 77 6.85 3.95 -12.44
N PRO A 78 6.31 4.38 -11.28
CA PRO A 78 5.22 3.68 -10.61
C PRO A 78 4.03 3.43 -11.55
N PRO A 79 3.17 2.44 -11.26
CA PRO A 79 1.90 2.31 -11.94
C PRO A 79 0.97 3.50 -11.65
N GLU A 80 0.00 3.73 -12.52
CA GLU A 80 -1.10 4.67 -12.26
C GLU A 80 -1.91 4.24 -11.02
N PRO A 81 -2.38 5.16 -10.17
CA PRO A 81 -2.32 6.62 -10.27
C PRO A 81 -1.02 7.25 -9.70
N TYR A 82 -0.11 6.43 -9.17
CA TYR A 82 1.08 6.88 -8.44
C TYR A 82 2.11 7.60 -9.32
N ALA A 83 2.10 7.37 -10.64
CA ALA A 83 2.94 8.10 -11.58
C ALA A 83 2.52 9.57 -11.76
N ARG A 84 1.21 9.88 -11.78
CA ARG A 84 0.70 11.25 -12.01
C ARG A 84 0.90 12.19 -10.83
N GLN A 85 0.90 11.67 -9.61
CA GLN A 85 1.05 12.51 -8.41
C GLN A 85 2.44 13.16 -8.29
N TRP A 86 3.45 12.68 -9.04
CA TRP A 86 4.86 13.04 -8.82
C TRP A 86 5.67 13.25 -10.10
N SER A 87 5.01 13.30 -11.27
CA SER A 87 5.61 13.70 -12.55
C SER A 87 5.79 15.22 -12.65
#